data_AF-A0A7S3SC17-F1
#
_entry.id   AF-A0A7S3SC17-F1
#
_cell.length_a   1.000
_cell.length_b   1.000
_cell.length_c   1.000
_cell.angle_alpha   90.00
_cell.angle_beta   90.00
_cell.angle_gamma   90.00
#
_symmetry.space_group_name_H-M   'P 1'
#
loop_
_entity.id
_entity.type
_entity.pdbx_description
1 polymer ?
#
loop_
_entity_poly.entity_id
_entity_poly.type
_entity_poly.pdbx_seq_one_letter_code
_entity_poly.pdbx_strand_id
1 'polypeptide(L)'
;HFESQARRCPVDAVTGQLLYWECPCEGWNETGYCISGSACVFAHGRDEVSYHPAKYKTRLCNRHECRGENSCCFAHNDTELRLWAPERYSFASIAGLYGLPCGPGGCGDRWPYGSSMGSGAPPNLGHK
;
A
#
# COMPACT_ATOMS: atom_id res chain seq x y z
N HIS A 1 21.30 -4.57 -11.72
CA HIS A 1 20.18 -4.42 -10.78
C HIS A 1 20.01 -2.93 -10.57
N PHE A 2 18.93 -2.31 -11.08
CA PHE A 2 18.81 -0.85 -11.14
C PHE A 2 18.09 -0.37 -9.86
N GLU A 3 18.67 0.59 -9.13
CA GLU A 3 18.15 1.08 -7.84
C GLU A 3 16.71 1.61 -7.90
N SER A 4 16.22 1.98 -9.09
CA SER A 4 14.83 2.43 -9.28
C SER A 4 13.77 1.32 -9.19
N GLN A 5 14.17 0.04 -9.10
CA GLN A 5 13.25 -1.10 -8.91
C GLN A 5 13.31 -1.66 -7.48
N ALA A 6 14.14 -1.09 -6.60
CA ALA A 6 14.24 -1.53 -5.22
C ALA A 6 13.00 -1.12 -4.44
N ARG A 7 12.18 -2.09 -4.06
CA ARG A 7 11.00 -1.89 -3.18
C ARG A 7 11.47 -1.53 -1.78
N ARG A 8 10.96 -0.43 -1.20
CA ARG A 8 11.18 -0.14 0.23
C ARG A 8 10.46 -1.17 1.08
N CYS A 9 11.06 -1.54 2.21
CA CYS A 9 10.38 -2.35 3.22
C CYS A 9 9.07 -1.65 3.61
N PRO A 10 7.92 -2.33 3.53
CA PRO A 10 6.64 -1.71 3.88
C PRO A 10 6.46 -1.53 5.38
N VAL A 11 7.26 -2.22 6.20
CA VAL A 11 7.15 -2.26 7.66
C VAL A 11 8.48 -1.83 8.27
N ASP A 12 8.41 -0.99 9.29
CA ASP A 12 9.53 -0.65 10.13
C ASP A 12 9.92 -1.87 10.98
N ALA A 13 11.20 -2.24 10.95
CA ALA A 13 11.69 -3.45 11.61
C ALA A 13 11.62 -3.37 13.15
N VAL A 14 11.58 -2.17 13.71
CA VAL A 14 11.63 -1.96 15.17
C VAL A 14 10.22 -1.85 15.74
N THR A 15 9.42 -0.95 15.16
CA THR A 15 8.08 -0.64 15.64
C THR A 15 7.03 -1.59 15.07
N GLY A 16 7.28 -2.20 13.91
CA GLY A 16 6.26 -2.93 13.16
C GLY A 16 5.24 -2.00 12.50
N GLN A 17 5.43 -0.67 12.48
CA GLN A 17 4.52 0.23 11.78
C GLN A 17 4.70 0.16 10.27
N LEU A 18 3.62 0.34 9.52
CA LEU A 18 3.75 0.54 8.09
C LEU A 18 4.52 1.86 7.83
N LEU A 19 5.39 1.87 6.83
CA LEU A 19 6.22 3.04 6.47
C LEU A 19 5.54 3.91 5.42
N TYR A 20 4.70 3.30 4.58
CA TYR A 20 3.92 3.97 3.54
C TYR A 20 2.58 3.25 3.33
N TRP A 21 1.64 3.96 2.71
CA TRP A 21 0.32 3.49 2.35
C TRP A 21 0.30 2.83 0.97
N GLU A 22 -0.73 2.03 0.66
CA GLU A 22 -0.94 1.44 -0.68
C GLU A 22 -1.20 2.46 -1.79
N CYS A 23 -1.25 3.75 -1.46
CA CYS A 23 -1.61 4.84 -2.35
C CYS A 23 -0.36 5.33 -3.08
N PRO A 24 -0.37 5.48 -4.43
CA PRO A 24 0.80 5.91 -5.18
C PRO A 24 1.15 7.36 -4.86
N CYS A 25 2.46 7.65 -4.77
CA CYS A 25 2.97 9.01 -4.71
C CYS A 25 2.88 9.66 -6.10
N GLU A 26 2.18 10.79 -6.22
CA GLU A 26 2.04 11.52 -7.49
C GLU A 26 3.39 12.00 -8.03
N GLY A 27 4.23 12.61 -7.19
CA GLY A 27 5.56 13.07 -7.59
C GLY A 27 6.42 11.95 -8.19
N TRP A 28 6.42 10.78 -7.54
CA TRP A 28 7.12 9.60 -8.07
C TRP A 28 6.47 9.05 -9.33
N ASN A 29 5.14 8.98 -9.38
CA ASN A 29 4.40 8.41 -10.51
C ASN A 29 4.52 9.28 -11.79
N GLU A 30 4.59 10.60 -11.65
CA GLU A 30 4.68 11.54 -12.76
C GLU A 30 6.13 11.78 -13.22
N THR A 31 7.06 11.95 -12.26
CA THR A 31 8.43 12.39 -12.57
C THR A 31 9.50 11.34 -12.32
N GLY A 32 9.13 10.22 -11.66
CA GLY A 32 10.10 9.24 -11.16
C GLY A 32 10.93 9.76 -9.97
N TYR A 33 10.60 10.95 -9.44
CA TYR A 33 11.34 11.60 -8.37
C TYR A 33 10.39 12.09 -7.27
N CYS A 34 10.75 11.80 -6.02
CA CYS A 34 10.01 12.24 -4.85
C CYS A 34 10.96 12.95 -3.88
N ILE A 35 10.62 14.18 -3.49
CA ILE A 35 11.41 15.00 -2.57
C ILE A 35 11.54 14.33 -1.21
N SER A 36 10.51 13.60 -0.78
CA SER A 36 10.52 12.86 0.49
C SER A 36 11.37 11.58 0.45
N GLY A 37 11.79 11.12 -0.74
CA GLY A 37 12.65 9.95 -0.90
C GLY A 37 12.14 8.72 -0.14
N SER A 38 12.99 8.12 0.69
CA SER A 38 12.65 6.93 1.47
C SER A 38 11.62 7.18 2.58
N ALA A 39 11.46 8.42 3.05
CA ALA A 39 10.52 8.81 4.09
C ALA A 39 9.11 9.16 3.53
N CYS A 40 8.87 8.95 2.23
CA CYS A 40 7.55 9.18 1.66
C CYS A 40 6.54 8.18 2.23
N VAL A 41 5.41 8.68 2.74
CA VAL A 41 4.30 7.87 3.27
C VAL A 41 3.43 7.26 2.16
N PHE A 42 3.78 7.45 0.90
CA PHE A 42 3.06 6.93 -0.26
C PHE A 42 3.95 5.99 -1.07
N ALA A 43 3.33 5.06 -1.79
CA ALA A 43 4.02 4.04 -2.58
C ALA A 43 4.68 4.63 -3.83
N HIS A 44 5.95 4.30 -4.04
CA HIS A 44 6.77 4.64 -5.18
C HIS A 44 6.67 3.54 -6.23
N GLY A 45 5.73 3.71 -7.14
CA GLY A 45 5.53 2.81 -8.28
C GLY A 45 4.64 1.60 -7.99
N ARG A 46 4.37 0.83 -9.05
CA ARG A 46 3.40 -0.28 -9.02
C ARG A 46 3.81 -1.44 -8.11
N ASP A 47 5.11 -1.67 -7.98
CA ASP A 47 5.63 -2.76 -7.14
C ASP A 47 5.37 -2.49 -5.66
N GLU A 48 5.61 -1.27 -5.16
CA GLU A 48 5.28 -0.92 -3.76
C GLU A 48 3.78 -1.03 -3.48
N VAL A 49 2.93 -0.63 -4.43
CA VAL A 49 1.46 -0.79 -4.30
C VAL A 49 1.06 -2.27 -4.28
N SER A 50 1.58 -3.08 -5.20
CA SER A 50 1.18 -4.48 -5.37
C SER A 50 1.66 -5.37 -4.22
N TYR A 51 2.81 -5.04 -3.63
CA TYR A 51 3.39 -5.77 -2.51
C TYR A 51 3.12 -5.12 -1.15
N HIS A 52 2.33 -4.05 -1.12
CA HIS A 52 1.87 -3.46 0.13
C HIS A 52 1.06 -4.48 0.96
N PRO A 53 1.21 -4.55 2.28
CA PRO A 53 0.49 -5.52 3.13
C PRO A 53 -1.03 -5.50 2.98
N ALA A 54 -1.63 -4.38 2.57
CA ALA A 54 -3.07 -4.26 2.29
C ALA A 54 -3.52 -4.81 0.92
N LYS A 55 -2.59 -5.10 0.00
CA LYS A 55 -2.88 -5.53 -1.39
C LYS A 55 -2.26 -6.88 -1.73
N TYR A 56 -1.14 -7.22 -1.09
CA TYR A 56 -0.43 -8.46 -1.34
C TYR A 56 -1.30 -9.67 -0.99
N LYS A 57 -1.50 -10.55 -1.99
CA LYS A 57 -2.30 -11.77 -1.92
C LYS A 57 -3.74 -11.54 -1.46
N THR A 58 -4.35 -10.40 -1.76
CA THR A 58 -5.76 -10.15 -1.41
C THR A 58 -6.75 -10.53 -2.51
N ARG A 59 -6.25 -10.94 -3.68
CA ARG A 59 -7.04 -11.45 -4.81
C ARG A 59 -6.40 -12.72 -5.34
N LEU A 60 -7.21 -13.62 -5.88
CA LEU A 60 -6.72 -14.83 -6.54
C LEU A 60 -6.01 -14.48 -7.85
N CYS A 61 -4.92 -15.18 -8.12
CA CYS A 61 -4.13 -15.05 -9.31
C CYS A 61 -4.90 -15.64 -10.50
N ASN A 62 -5.02 -14.85 -11.56
CA ASN A 62 -5.45 -15.38 -12.84
C ASN A 62 -4.25 -16.02 -13.52
N ARG A 63 -4.27 -17.34 -13.71
CA ARG A 63 -3.14 -18.17 -14.19
C ARG A 63 -2.50 -17.64 -15.50
N HIS A 64 -3.25 -16.85 -16.28
CA HIS A 64 -2.79 -16.21 -17.50
C HIS A 64 -1.79 -15.06 -17.31
N GLU A 65 -1.82 -14.34 -16.19
CA GLU A 65 -0.95 -13.17 -15.91
C GLU A 65 0.04 -13.44 -14.75
N CYS A 66 0.23 -14.71 -14.41
CA CYS A 66 1.12 -15.12 -13.34
C CYS A 66 2.59 -14.85 -13.72
N ARG A 67 3.29 -14.03 -12.92
CA ARG A 67 4.74 -13.79 -13.06
C ARG A 67 5.62 -14.89 -12.47
N GLY A 68 5.02 -15.98 -11.97
CA GLY A 68 5.66 -17.08 -11.24
C GLY A 68 5.31 -17.09 -9.75
N GLU A 69 5.38 -18.27 -9.12
CA GLU A 69 4.92 -18.50 -7.73
C GLU A 69 5.58 -17.60 -6.69
N ASN A 70 6.87 -17.29 -6.85
CA ASN A 70 7.64 -16.52 -5.88
C ASN A 70 7.53 -14.99 -6.04
N SER A 71 7.04 -14.52 -7.19
CA SER A 71 6.97 -13.10 -7.55
C SER A 71 5.55 -12.66 -7.93
N CYS A 72 4.55 -13.51 -7.69
CA CYS A 72 3.16 -13.15 -7.87
C CYS A 72 2.67 -12.37 -6.65
N CYS A 73 2.07 -11.20 -6.89
CA CYS A 73 1.39 -10.42 -5.86
C CYS A 73 -0.04 -10.91 -5.57
N PHE A 74 -0.53 -11.89 -6.34
CA PHE A 74 -1.85 -12.49 -6.17
C PHE A 74 -1.74 -13.90 -5.56
N ALA A 75 -2.79 -14.34 -4.87
CA ALA A 75 -2.83 -15.64 -4.21
C ALA A 75 -3.08 -16.78 -5.22
N HIS A 76 -2.28 -17.84 -5.20
CA HIS A 76 -2.45 -18.98 -6.11
C HIS A 76 -3.51 -19.99 -5.62
N ASN A 77 -3.86 -19.91 -4.34
CA ASN A 77 -4.83 -20.77 -3.67
C ASN A 77 -5.53 -19.97 -2.55
N ASP A 78 -6.58 -20.55 -1.98
CA ASP A 78 -7.35 -19.97 -0.87
C ASP A 78 -6.51 -19.83 0.41
N THR A 79 -5.53 -20.70 0.64
CA THR A 79 -4.64 -20.64 1.80
C THR A 79 -3.71 -19.43 1.78
N GLU A 80 -3.33 -18.96 0.59
CA GLU A 80 -2.56 -17.73 0.40
C GLU A 80 -3.41 -16.47 0.43
N LEU A 81 -4.74 -16.58 0.28
CA LEU A 81 -5.63 -15.43 0.12
C LEU A 81 -5.85 -14.68 1.44
N ARG A 82 -5.45 -13.42 1.48
CA ARG A 82 -5.46 -12.54 2.67
C ARG A 82 -6.66 -11.60 2.66
N LEU A 83 -7.88 -12.13 2.78
CA LEU A 83 -9.11 -11.33 2.80
C LEU A 83 -9.19 -10.33 3.97
N TRP A 84 -8.52 -10.63 5.09
CA TRP A 84 -8.45 -9.78 6.27
C TRP A 84 -7.46 -8.61 6.15
N ALA A 85 -6.58 -8.62 5.15
CA ALA A 85 -5.50 -7.64 5.06
C ALA A 85 -5.96 -6.22 4.68
N PRO A 86 -6.90 -6.01 3.73
CA PRO A 86 -7.45 -4.69 3.45
C PRO A 86 -8.12 -4.05 4.66
N GLU A 87 -8.80 -4.84 5.49
CA GLU A 87 -9.47 -4.31 6.69
C GLU A 87 -8.46 -3.77 7.72
N ARG A 88 -7.29 -4.40 7.85
CA ARG A 88 -6.28 -4.03 8.85
C ARG A 88 -5.26 -3.00 8.38
N TYR A 89 -4.97 -2.97 7.08
CA TYR A 89 -3.83 -2.23 6.55
C TYR A 89 -4.20 -1.23 5.46
N SER A 90 -5.42 -1.26 4.93
CA SER A 90 -5.82 -0.31 3.90
C SER A 90 -6.04 1.06 4.51
N PHE A 91 -5.49 2.08 3.86
CA PHE A 91 -5.75 3.47 4.22
C PHE A 91 -7.25 3.77 4.34
N ALA A 92 -8.10 3.23 3.44
CA ALA A 92 -9.54 3.48 3.47
C ALA A 92 -10.22 2.91 4.72
N SER A 93 -9.86 1.68 5.11
CA SER A 93 -10.42 1.02 6.29
C SER A 93 -10.03 1.76 7.56
N ILE A 94 -8.76 2.16 7.65
CA ILE A 94 -8.24 2.80 8.85
C ILE A 94 -8.71 4.27 8.88
N ALA A 95 -8.87 4.92 7.71
CA ALA A 95 -9.42 6.26 7.62
C ALA A 95 -10.89 6.41 7.95
N GLY A 96 -11.66 5.36 7.70
CA GLY A 96 -13.00 5.25 8.27
C GLY A 96 -13.00 5.19 9.80
N LEU A 97 -11.96 4.63 10.45
CA LEU A 97 -11.90 4.51 11.91
C LEU A 97 -11.53 5.82 12.63
N TYR A 98 -10.77 6.72 11.99
CA TYR A 98 -10.49 8.06 12.54
C TYR A 98 -11.54 9.11 12.19
N GLY A 99 -12.71 8.71 11.68
CA GLY A 99 -13.83 9.63 11.43
C GLY A 99 -13.56 10.67 10.35
N LEU A 100 -12.59 10.42 9.45
CA LEU A 100 -12.47 11.21 8.22
C LEU A 100 -13.62 10.80 7.29
N PRO A 101 -14.48 11.73 6.84
CA PRO A 101 -15.61 11.38 6.01
C PRO A 101 -15.12 10.84 4.67
N CYS A 102 -15.09 9.52 4.51
CA CYS A 102 -15.21 8.92 3.20
C CYS A 102 -16.66 9.15 2.76
N GLY A 103 -16.84 10.18 1.91
CA GLY A 103 -18.14 10.50 1.33
C GLY A 103 -18.76 9.27 0.64
N PRO A 104 -20.10 9.19 0.55
CA PRO A 104 -20.79 8.07 -0.06
C PRO A 104 -20.61 8.12 -1.57
N GLY A 105 -19.50 7.56 -2.06
CA GLY A 105 -19.16 7.52 -3.46
C GLY A 105 -17.87 6.74 -3.60
N GLY A 106 -17.97 5.51 -4.11
CA GLY A 106 -16.85 4.60 -4.27
C GLY A 106 -15.66 5.20 -5.02
N CYS A 107 -14.51 4.54 -4.88
CA CYS A 107 -13.24 4.84 -5.55
C CYS A 107 -13.43 5.44 -6.95
N GLY A 108 -13.20 6.75 -7.05
CA GLY A 108 -13.21 7.53 -8.28
C GLY A 108 -12.34 8.77 -8.08
N ASP A 109 -11.04 8.60 -8.34
CA ASP A 109 -10.15 9.60 -8.96
C ASP A 109 -10.25 11.07 -8.49
N ARG A 110 -10.09 11.35 -7.19
CA ARG A 110 -9.44 12.60 -6.72
C ARG A 110 -9.12 12.50 -5.23
N TRP A 111 -7.86 12.23 -4.88
CA TRP A 111 -7.37 12.53 -3.52
C TRP A 111 -7.51 14.04 -3.28
N PRO A 112 -8.04 14.51 -2.14
CA PRO A 112 -8.06 15.93 -1.84
C PRO A 112 -6.62 16.38 -1.55
N TYR A 113 -6.04 17.05 -2.52
CA TYR A 113 -4.81 17.81 -2.35
C TYR A 113 -5.08 19.02 -1.46
N GLY A 114 -4.17 19.27 -0.51
CA GLY A 114 -3.99 20.61 0.04
C GLY A 114 -4.49 20.81 1.46
N SER A 115 -3.52 21.04 2.34
CA SER A 115 -3.62 21.67 3.66
C SER A 115 -3.87 20.70 4.83
N SER A 116 -2.77 20.37 5.52
CA SER A 116 -2.75 19.94 6.93
C SER A 116 -3.54 18.68 7.28
N MET A 117 -3.45 17.60 6.50
CA MET A 117 -3.72 16.29 7.08
C MET A 117 -2.51 15.91 7.93
N GLY A 118 -2.69 16.01 9.25
CA GLY A 118 -1.68 15.70 10.24
C GLY A 118 -1.09 14.31 10.03
N SER A 119 0.09 14.14 10.61
CA SER A 119 1.00 12.99 10.70
C SER A 119 0.35 11.64 11.05
N GLY A 120 -0.70 11.23 10.33
CA GLY A 120 -1.41 9.97 10.49
C GLY A 120 -0.47 8.83 10.16
N ALA A 121 0.30 8.42 11.17
CA ALA A 121 1.24 7.33 11.06
C ALA A 121 0.47 6.08 10.65
N PRO A 122 1.03 5.29 9.72
CA PRO A 122 0.41 4.03 9.37
C PRO A 122 0.28 3.10 10.58
N PRO A 123 -0.69 2.17 10.57
CA PRO A 123 -0.98 1.33 11.73
C PRO A 123 0.21 0.47 12.11
N ASN A 124 0.30 0.17 13.40
CA ASN A 124 1.24 -0.80 13.94
C ASN A 124 0.79 -2.23 13.58
N LEU A 125 1.64 -3.02 12.94
CA LEU A 125 1.50 -4.46 12.86
C LEU A 125 1.83 -5.06 14.23
N GLY A 126 0.89 -4.92 15.16
CA GLY A 126 0.98 -5.57 16.46
C GLY A 126 1.27 -7.06 16.27
N HIS A 127 2.39 -7.50 16.82
CA HIS A 127 2.77 -8.89 16.91
C HIS A 127 1.61 -9.67 17.55
N LYS A 128 1.10 -10.67 16.82
CA LYS A 128 0.32 -11.76 17.43
C LYS A 128 1.26 -12.95 17.60
#